data_AF-A0A920PGX9-F1
#
_entry.id   AF-A0A920PGX9-F1
#
_cell.length_a   1.000
_cell.length_b   1.000
_cell.length_c   1.000
_cell.angle_alpha   90.00
_cell.angle_beta   90.00
_cell.angle_gamma   90.00
#
_symmetry.space_group_name_H-M   'P 1'
#
loop_
_entity.id
_entity.type
_entity.pdbx_description
1 polymer ?
#
loop_
_entity_poly.entity_id
_entity_poly.type
_entity_poly.pdbx_seq_one_letter_code
_entity_poly.pdbx_strand_id
1 'polypeptide(L)' 'MRGMHGVIVNLIKPFLQSAEKGALNHIVMTSDLQYIGKSGFYWEHGKRKEASPLSYDNNLKESVWDYASKVTDINDIGVI' A
#
# COMPACT_ATOMS: atom_id res chain seq x y z
N MET A 1 -21.12 19.02 -3.56
CA MET A 1 -19.84 19.71 -3.82
C MET A 1 -19.89 20.36 -5.21
N ARG A 2 -20.37 21.60 -5.32
CA ARG A 2 -20.44 22.33 -6.60
C ARG A 2 -19.78 23.70 -6.38
N GLY A 3 -18.61 23.89 -6.99
CA GLY A 3 -17.73 25.06 -6.86
C GLY A 3 -16.37 24.77 -7.52
N MET A 4 -15.40 25.69 -7.44
CA MET A 4 -14.05 25.57 -8.04
C MET A 4 -13.37 24.21 -7.77
N HIS A 5 -13.57 23.64 -6.58
CA HIS A 5 -13.07 22.31 -6.24
C HIS A 5 -13.58 21.21 -7.18
N GLY A 6 -14.84 21.27 -7.62
CA GLY A 6 -15.40 20.28 -8.55
C GLY A 6 -14.79 20.39 -9.95
N VAL A 7 -14.46 21.61 -10.39
CA VAL A 7 -13.78 21.87 -11.66
C VAL A 7 -12.34 21.34 -11.63
N ILE A 8 -11.60 21.64 -10.56
CA ILE A 8 -10.23 21.13 -10.35
C ILE A 8 -10.22 19.60 -10.30
N VAL A 9 -11.12 18.99 -9.53
CA VAL A 9 -11.23 17.52 -9.44
C VAL A 9 -11.50 16.91 -10.82
N ASN A 10 -12.42 17.49 -11.61
CA ASN A 10 -12.72 16.96 -12.94
C ASN A 10 -11.55 17.08 -13.92
N LEU A 11 -10.70 18.11 -13.78
CA LEU A 11 -9.48 18.27 -14.58
C LEU A 11 -8.42 17.23 -14.23
N ILE A 12 -8.23 16.93 -12.94
CA ILE A 12 -7.21 15.96 -12.49
C ILE A 12 -7.68 14.51 -12.58
N LYS A 13 -8.99 14.25 -12.51
CA LYS A 13 -9.60 12.90 -12.53
C LYS A 13 -9.09 11.99 -13.65
N PRO A 14 -8.93 12.40 -14.92
CA PRO A 14 -8.40 11.52 -15.96
C PRO A 14 -6.92 11.12 -15.76
N PHE A 15 -6.16 11.84 -14.94
CA PHE A 15 -4.77 11.51 -14.59
C PHE A 15 -4.66 10.68 -13.32
N LEU A 16 -5.76 10.50 -12.59
CA LEU A 16 -5.82 9.65 -11.41
C LEU A 16 -6.15 8.21 -11.80
N GLN A 17 -5.56 7.25 -11.08
CA GLN A 17 -5.92 5.85 -11.22
C GLN A 17 -7.39 5.64 -10.85
N SER A 18 -8.14 4.91 -11.68
CA SER A 18 -9.51 4.54 -11.35
C SER A 18 -9.55 3.59 -10.15
N ALA A 19 -10.63 3.63 -9.39
CA ALA A 19 -10.83 2.73 -8.25
C ALA A 19 -10.75 1.26 -8.68
N GLU A 20 -11.35 0.90 -9.81
CA GLU A 20 -11.28 -0.44 -10.41
C GLU A 20 -9.84 -0.87 -10.69
N LYS A 21 -9.04 0.00 -11.32
CA LYS A 21 -7.63 -0.29 -11.63
C LYS A 21 -6.77 -0.36 -10.37
N GLY A 22 -7.11 0.39 -9.31
CA GLY A 22 -6.47 0.31 -8.00
C GLY A 22 -6.76 -1.00 -7.28
N ALA A 23 -8.04 -1.39 -7.23
CA ALA A 23 -8.50 -2.59 -6.55
C ALA A 23 -8.01 -3.88 -7.21
N LEU A 24 -7.85 -3.89 -8.55
CA LEU A 24 -7.46 -5.08 -9.31
C LEU A 24 -6.20 -5.76 -8.78
N ASN A 25 -5.18 -4.99 -8.36
CA ASN A 25 -3.94 -5.55 -7.85
C ASN A 25 -4.16 -6.35 -6.56
N HIS A 26 -4.96 -5.82 -5.63
CA HIS A 26 -5.30 -6.48 -4.38
C HIS A 26 -6.14 -7.74 -4.64
N ILE A 27 -7.15 -7.65 -5.51
CA ILE A 27 -8.01 -8.79 -5.86
C ILE A 27 -7.15 -9.94 -6.40
N VAL A 28 -6.31 -9.68 -7.40
CA VAL A 28 -5.46 -10.71 -8.03
C VAL A 28 -4.50 -11.34 -7.01
N MET A 29 -3.82 -10.52 -6.20
CA MET A 29 -2.87 -11.03 -5.20
C MET A 29 -3.53 -11.89 -4.12
N THR A 30 -4.78 -11.60 -3.76
CA THR A 30 -5.52 -12.38 -2.77
C THR A 30 -6.17 -13.63 -3.36
N SER A 31 -6.57 -13.60 -4.63
CA SER A 31 -7.34 -14.71 -5.25
C SER A 31 -6.49 -15.74 -5.98
N ASP A 32 -5.32 -15.35 -6.51
CA ASP A 32 -4.53 -16.23 -7.38
C ASP A 32 -3.47 -17.01 -6.58
N LEU A 33 -3.52 -18.33 -6.72
CA LEU A 33 -2.64 -19.29 -6.04
C LEU A 33 -1.15 -18.98 -6.26
N GLN A 34 -0.78 -18.35 -7.38
CA GLN A 34 0.61 -18.03 -7.66
C GLN A 34 1.22 -17.02 -6.68
N TYR A 35 0.42 -16.29 -5.91
CA TYR A 35 0.87 -15.30 -4.92
C TYR A 35 0.82 -15.82 -3.48
N ILE A 36 0.18 -16.96 -3.24
CA ILE A 36 0.09 -17.56 -1.90
C ILE A 36 1.49 -17.93 -1.41
N GLY A 37 1.79 -17.58 -0.15
CA GLY A 37 3.08 -17.86 0.48
C GLY A 37 4.24 -16.96 0.02
N LYS A 38 4.00 -15.99 -0.86
CA LYS A 38 5.02 -15.01 -1.29
C LYS A 38 4.93 -13.76 -0.42
N SER A 39 5.89 -13.56 0.46
CA SER A 39 5.99 -12.38 1.34
C SER A 39 7.24 -11.53 1.04
N GLY A 40 7.25 -10.29 1.51
CA GLY A 40 8.42 -9.39 1.38
C GLY A 40 8.61 -8.74 0.00
N PHE A 41 7.65 -8.89 -0.92
CA PHE A 41 7.70 -8.30 -2.26
C PHE A 41 6.67 -7.18 -2.43
N TYR A 42 7.02 -6.22 -3.28
CA TYR A 42 6.10 -5.19 -3.75
C TYR A 42 5.57 -5.57 -5.13
N TRP A 43 4.29 -5.27 -5.37
CA TRP A 43 3.59 -5.67 -6.58
C TRP A 43 2.79 -4.51 -7.16
N GLU A 44 2.83 -4.36 -8.47
CA GLU A 44 2.04 -3.39 -9.21
C GLU A 44 1.54 -4.04 -10.50
N HIS A 45 0.23 -3.96 -10.74
CA HIS A 45 -0.43 -4.58 -11.89
C HIS A 45 -0.07 -6.07 -12.07
N GLY A 46 -0.03 -6.82 -10.96
CA GLY A 46 0.29 -8.25 -10.95
C GLY A 46 1.76 -8.61 -11.17
N LYS A 47 2.64 -7.62 -11.34
CA LYS A 47 4.08 -7.82 -11.55
C LYS A 47 4.87 -7.35 -10.33
N ARG A 48 6.00 -8.02 -10.05
CA ARG A 48 6.91 -7.58 -9.00
C ARG A 48 7.52 -6.24 -9.39
N LYS A 49 7.57 -5.33 -8.43
CA LYS A 49 8.16 -4.01 -8.55
C LYS A 49 9.25 -3.85 -7.50
N GLU A 50 10.33 -3.18 -7.85
CA GLU A 50 11.34 -2.79 -6.87
C GLU A 50 10.86 -1.57 -6.08
N ALA A 51 10.94 -1.67 -4.76
CA ALA A 51 10.63 -0.57 -3.87
C ALA A 51 11.83 0.37 -3.70
N SER A 52 11.61 1.50 -3.03
CA SER A 52 12.70 2.41 -2.68
C SER A 52 13.72 1.69 -1.79
N PRO A 53 15.02 2.04 -1.85
CA PRO A 53 16.03 1.43 -0.99
C PRO A 53 15.70 1.50 0.50
N LEU A 54 15.07 2.60 0.94
CA LEU A 54 14.62 2.79 2.32
C LEU A 54 13.56 1.78 2.75
N SER A 55 12.79 1.22 1.82
CA SER A 55 11.80 0.18 2.10
C SER A 55 12.44 -1.14 2.59
N TYR A 56 13.75 -1.29 2.39
CA TYR A 56 14.52 -2.46 2.79
C TYR A 56 15.44 -2.21 3.99
N ASP A 57 15.53 -0.97 4.49
CA ASP A 57 16.33 -0.62 5.67
C ASP A 57 15.70 -1.19 6.95
N ASN A 58 16.39 -2.12 7.60
CA ASN A 58 15.89 -2.78 8.81
C ASN A 58 15.85 -1.84 10.02
N ASN A 59 16.82 -0.93 10.16
CA ASN A 59 16.83 0.03 11.26
C ASN A 59 15.64 0.97 11.15
N LEU A 60 15.31 1.40 9.92
CA LEU A 60 14.16 2.25 9.67
C LEU A 60 12.85 1.52 9.95
N LYS A 61 12.71 0.25 9.55
CA LYS A 61 11.52 -0.58 9.84
C LYS A 61 11.29 -0.72 11.35
N GLU A 62 12.34 -1.04 12.10
CA GLU A 62 12.27 -1.18 13.56
C GLU A 62 11.89 0.13 14.23
N SER A 63 12.51 1.24 13.82
CA SER A 63 12.20 2.58 14.34
C SER A 63 10.75 2.99 14.07
N VAL A 64 10.25 2.75 12.85
CA VAL A 64 8.84 3.02 12.49
C VAL A 64 7.89 2.15 13.30
N TRP A 65 8.21 0.87 13.51
CA TRP A 65 7.38 -0.03 14.30
C TRP A 65 7.34 0.35 15.78
N ASP A 66 8.48 0.68 16.39
CA ASP A 66 8.57 1.13 17.77
C ASP A 66 7.76 2.40 18.00
N TYR A 67 7.90 3.38 17.10
CA TYR A 67 7.12 4.61 17.16
C TYR A 67 5.61 4.32 17.04
N ALA A 68 5.20 3.55 16.02
CA ALA A 68 3.79 3.23 15.78
C ALA A 68 3.16 2.49 16.97
N SER A 69 3.88 1.54 17.55
CA SER A 69 3.45 0.76 18.72
C SER A 69 3.23 1.68 19.93
N LYS A 70 4.17 2.58 20.22
CA LYS A 70 4.08 3.54 21.33
C LYS A 70 2.89 4.48 21.19
N VAL A 71 2.66 5.05 20.00
CA VAL A 71 1.57 6.02 19.80
C VAL A 71 0.19 5.37 19.75
N THR A 72 0.12 4.07 19.46
CA THR A 72 -1.13 3.29 19.44
C THR A 72 -1.39 2.51 20.73
N ASP A 73 -0.46 2.57 21.70
CA ASP A 73 -0.47 1.75 22.93
C ASP A 73 -0.61 0.24 22.66
N ILE A 74 -0.03 -0.21 21.53
CA ILE A 74 0.03 -1.61 21.16
C ILE A 74 1.35 -2.16 21.68
N ASN A 75 1.30 -2.83 22.83
CA ASN A 75 2.49 -3.36 23.50
C ASN A 75 2.85 -4.79 23.05
N ASP A 76 1.90 -5.52 22.46
CA ASP A 76 2.13 -6.85 21.90
C ASP A 76 0.95 -7.23 20.99
N ILE A 77 1.19 -7.35 19.69
CA ILE A 77 0.28 -8.07 18.78
C ILE A 77 0.94 -9.42 18.64
N GLY A 78 0.55 -10.36 19.51
CA GLY A 78 1.13 -11.70 19.58
C GLY A 78 1.38 -12.22 18.17
N VAL A 79 2.66 -12.40 17.86
CA VAL A 79 3.11 -12.85 16.54
C VAL A 79 2.51 -14.24 16.31
N ILE A 80 1.63 -14.36 15.32
CA ILE A 80 1.21 -15.65 14.75
C ILE A 80 2.30 -16.13 13.80
#